data_AF-A0A6A2FPT7-F1
#
_entry.id   AF-A0A6A2FPT7-F1
#
_cell.length_a   1.000
_cell.length_b   1.000
_cell.length_c   1.000
_cell.angle_alpha   90.00
_cell.angle_beta   90.00
_cell.angle_gamma   90.00
#
_symmetry.space_group_name_H-M   'P 1'
#
loop_
_entity.id
_entity.type
_entity.pdbx_description
1 polymer ?
#
loop_
_entity_poly.entity_id
_entity_poly.type
_entity_poly.pdbx_seq_one_letter_code
_entity_poly.pdbx_strand_id
1 'polypeptide(L)' 'MFDLANFSGILNYRGLKIFEIGYHIVLEAKKIFKILLGSDAIHAATCKTYEISDIATSDNDFKRIDFLKVWKPLR' A
#
# COMPACT_ATOMS: atom_id res chain seq x y z
N MET A 1 -13.47 4.98 21.21
CA MET A 1 -12.26 4.20 20.87
C MET A 1 -12.68 3.21 19.78
N PHE A 2 -12.12 3.31 18.57
CA PHE A 2 -12.45 2.37 17.50
C PHE A 2 -11.81 1.02 17.80
N ASP A 3 -12.61 -0.04 17.82
CA ASP A 3 -12.11 -1.39 18.02
C ASP A 3 -11.58 -1.94 16.69
N LEU A 4 -10.25 -1.86 16.54
CA LEU A 4 -9.53 -2.37 15.37
C LEU A 4 -9.64 -3.90 15.24
N ALA A 5 -9.85 -4.63 16.33
CA ALA A 5 -9.99 -6.09 16.29
C ALA A 5 -11.30 -6.48 15.60
N ASN A 6 -12.41 -5.80 15.92
CA ASN A 6 -13.68 -6.02 15.24
C ASN A 6 -13.66 -5.61 13.76
N PHE A 7 -12.95 -4.52 13.41
CA PHE A 7 -12.87 -4.05 12.02
C PHE A 7 -12.03 -4.98 11.12
N SER A 8 -10.90 -5.49 11.64
CA SER A 8 -10.06 -6.43 10.90
C SER A 8 -10.79 -7.75 10.59
N GLY A 9 -11.62 -8.24 11.52
CA GLY A 9 -12.47 -9.42 11.30
C GLY A 9 -13.45 -9.26 10.14
N ILE A 10 -14.12 -8.09 10.02
CA ILE A 10 -15.09 -7.80 8.95
C ILE A 10 -14.41 -7.74 7.57
N LEU A 11 -13.23 -7.14 7.48
CA LEU A 11 -12.51 -7.00 6.21
C LEU A 11 -11.92 -8.33 5.73
N ASN A 12 -11.39 -9.15 6.66
CA ASN A 12 -10.95 -10.51 6.34
C ASN A 12 -12.10 -11.36 5.75
N TYR A 13 -13.33 -11.23 6.26
CA TYR A 13 -14.51 -11.93 5.72
C TYR A 13 -14.80 -11.57 4.24
N ARG A 14 -14.39 -10.37 3.80
CA ARG A 14 -14.54 -9.92 2.41
C ARG A 14 -13.35 -10.27 1.53
N GLY A 15 -12.42 -11.11 2.01
CA GLY A 15 -11.19 -11.45 1.30
C GLY A 15 -10.17 -10.32 1.26
N LEU A 16 -10.32 -9.28 2.10
CA LEU A 16 -9.40 -8.16 2.20
C LEU A 16 -8.46 -8.38 3.37
N LYS A 17 -7.16 -8.42 3.10
CA LYS A 17 -6.10 -8.46 4.12
C LYS A 17 -5.64 -7.03 4.41
N ILE A 18 -5.65 -6.65 5.69
CA ILE A 18 -5.08 -5.38 6.15
C ILE A 18 -3.65 -5.62 6.60
N PHE A 19 -2.73 -4.79 6.12
CA PHE A 19 -1.35 -4.81 6.57
C PHE A 19 -1.10 -3.72 7.61
N GLU A 20 -0.48 -4.10 8.72
CA GLU A 20 0.00 -3.14 9.71
C GLU A 20 1.24 -2.43 9.20
N ILE A 21 1.30 -1.12 9.42
CA ILE A 21 2.43 -0.28 9.03
C ILE A 21 3.40 -0.15 10.22
N GLY A 22 4.42 -1.00 10.22
CA GLY A 22 5.50 -0.93 11.20
C GLY A 22 6.51 0.18 10.88
N TYR A 23 7.33 0.54 11.87
CA TYR A 23 8.39 1.54 11.72
C TYR A 23 9.37 1.25 10.57
N HIS A 24 9.65 -0.04 10.31
CA HIS A 24 10.53 -0.45 9.21
C HIS A 24 9.97 -0.05 7.83
N ILE A 25 8.65 -0.09 7.62
CA ILE A 25 8.01 0.36 6.38
C ILE A 25 8.17 1.87 6.20
N VAL A 26 8.03 2.64 7.29
CA VAL A 26 8.22 4.09 7.26
C VAL A 26 9.68 4.45 6.94
N LEU A 27 10.65 3.66 7.43
CA LEU A 27 12.05 3.82 7.05
C LEU A 27 12.30 3.50 5.57
N GLU A 28 11.69 2.44 5.04
CA GLU A 28 11.77 2.13 3.61
C GLU A 28 11.13 3.22 2.74
N ALA A 29 10.01 3.81 3.18
CA ALA A 29 9.34 4.92 2.50
C ALA A 29 10.24 6.14 2.31
N LYS A 30 11.23 6.37 3.20
CA LYS A 30 12.21 7.46 3.04
C LYS A 30 13.00 7.40 1.74
N LYS A 31 13.23 6.20 1.22
CA LYS A 31 13.92 6.00 -0.07
C LYS A 31 13.04 6.39 -1.26
N ILE A 32 11.72 6.39 -1.06
CA ILE A 32 10.69 6.63 -2.09
C ILE A 32 10.18 8.09 -2.06
N PHE A 33 10.39 8.85 -0.98
CA PHE A 33 9.92 10.23 -0.84
C PHE A 33 10.39 11.20 -1.94
N LYS A 34 11.44 10.85 -2.68
CA LYS A 34 11.89 11.63 -3.84
C LYS A 34 10.98 11.48 -5.08
N ILE A 35 10.10 10.48 -5.08
CA ILE A 35 9.24 10.09 -6.21
C ILE A 35 7.75 10.26 -5.86
N LEU A 36 7.36 9.92 -4.64
CA LEU A 36 5.99 9.99 -4.13
C LEU A 36 5.93 10.73 -2.80
N LEU A 37 4.80 11.38 -2.50
CA LEU A 37 4.63 12.17 -1.28
C LEU A 37 4.02 11.34 -0.14
N GLY A 38 4.46 11.59 1.09
CA GLY A 38 3.77 11.19 2.32
C GLY A 38 3.26 9.74 2.35
N SER A 39 1.94 9.58 2.36
CA SER A 39 1.26 8.28 2.40
C SER A 39 1.56 7.40 1.19
N ASP A 40 1.78 7.98 0.01
CA ASP A 40 1.98 7.20 -1.22
C ASP A 40 3.32 6.50 -1.24
N ALA A 41 4.35 7.16 -0.69
CA ALA A 41 5.63 6.50 -0.44
C ALA A 41 5.52 5.37 0.59
N ILE A 42 4.65 5.52 1.61
CA ILE A 42 4.37 4.45 2.58
C ILE A 42 3.62 3.29 1.92
N HIS A 43 2.62 3.54 1.08
CA HIS A 43 1.94 2.50 0.30
C HIS A 43 2.92 1.75 -0.61
N ALA A 44 3.76 2.47 -1.37
CA ALA A 44 4.77 1.84 -2.21
C ALA A 44 5.78 1.02 -1.40
N ALA A 45 6.26 1.53 -0.27
CA ALA A 45 7.15 0.79 0.62
C ALA A 45 6.47 -0.44 1.22
N THR A 46 5.18 -0.36 1.56
CA THR A 46 4.38 -1.50 2.04
C THR A 46 4.33 -2.57 0.97
N CYS A 47 3.96 -2.20 -0.27
CA CYS A 47 3.94 -3.14 -1.38
C CYS A 47 5.30 -3.80 -1.60
N LYS A 48 6.40 -3.03 -1.52
CA LYS A 48 7.75 -3.58 -1.64
C LYS A 48 8.08 -4.60 -0.55
N THR A 49 7.80 -4.27 0.71
CA THR A 49 8.09 -5.13 1.87
C THR A 49 7.29 -6.43 1.84
N TYR A 50 6.05 -6.39 1.34
CA TYR A 50 5.17 -7.55 1.26
C TYR A 50 5.13 -8.19 -0.14
N GLU A 51 6.08 -7.86 -1.02
CA GLU A 51 6.23 -8.44 -2.36
C GLU A 51 4.97 -8.31 -3.25
N ILE A 52 4.24 -7.21 -3.11
CA ILE A 52 3.06 -6.88 -3.92
C ILE A 52 3.52 -6.10 -5.15
N SER A 53 3.37 -6.70 -6.33
CA SER A 53 3.75 -6.09 -7.61
C SER A 53 2.67 -5.25 -8.27
N ASP A 54 1.39 -5.51 -7.96
CA ASP A 54 0.26 -4.86 -8.62
C ASP A 54 -0.50 -3.95 -7.64
N ILE A 55 -0.74 -2.70 -8.04
CA ILE A 55 -1.49 -1.72 -7.24
C ILE A 55 -2.72 -1.23 -7.98
N ALA A 56 -3.88 -1.34 -7.34
CA ALA A 56 -5.12 -0.72 -7.80
C ALA A 56 -5.22 0.70 -7.23
N THR A 57 -4.94 1.71 -8.06
CA THR A 57 -5.03 3.12 -7.67
C THR A 57 -5.51 3.98 -8.83
N SER A 58 -6.22 5.07 -8.54
CA SER A 58 -6.55 6.11 -9.53
C SER A 58 -5.40 7.09 -9.75
N ASP A 59 -4.40 7.10 -8.87
CA ASP A 59 -3.26 8.00 -8.95
C ASP A 59 -2.23 7.52 -9.98
N ASN A 60 -1.90 8.39 -10.93
CA ASN A 60 -0.93 8.09 -11.98
C ASN A 60 0.52 8.19 -11.49
N ASP A 61 0.78 8.83 -10.35
CA ASP A 61 2.14 9.02 -9.82
C ASP A 61 2.82 7.68 -9.49
N PHE A 62 2.03 6.66 -9.12
CA PHE A 62 2.53 5.30 -8.89
C PHE A 62 3.14 4.64 -10.13
N LYS A 63 2.87 5.15 -11.35
CA LYS A 63 3.56 4.70 -12.57
C LYS A 63 5.05 5.06 -12.58
N ARG A 64 5.48 5.98 -11.71
CA ARG A 64 6.90 6.35 -11.54
C ARG A 64 7.67 5.35 -10.67
N ILE A 65 6.99 4.39 -10.04
CA ILE A 65 7.61 3.35 -9.20
C ILE A 65 7.88 2.12 -10.06
N ASP A 66 9.16 1.79 -10.21
CA ASP A 66 9.67 0.74 -11.10
C ASP A 66 9.21 -0.68 -10.75
N PHE A 67 9.07 -0.99 -9.47
CA PHE A 67 8.62 -2.30 -8.99
C PHE A 67 7.10 -2.46 -8.93
N LEU A 68 6.32 -1.43 -9.25
CA LEU A 68 4.86 -1.48 -9.21
C LEU A 68 4.24 -1.40 -10.59
N LYS A 69 3.26 -2.27 -10.82
CA LYS A 69 2.36 -2.23 -11.96
C LYS A 69 1.02 -1.68 -11.52
N VAL A 70 0.62 -0.55 -12.11
CA VAL A 70 -0.72 0.00 -11.87
C VAL A 70 -1.76 -0.88 -12.57
N TRP A 71 -2.57 -1.58 -11.80
CA TRP A 71 -3.68 -2.39 -12.29
C TRP A 71 -4.94 -1.53 -12.51
N LYS A 72 -5.70 -1.86 -13.55
CA LYS A 72 -7.01 -1.27 -13.85
C LYS A 72 -8.02 -2.39 -14.10
N PRO A 73 -9.27 -2.26 -13.61
CA PRO A 73 -10.31 -3.23 -13.91
C PRO A 73 -10.63 -3.22 -15.41
N LEU A 74 -11.00 -4.39 -15.92
CA LEU A 74 -11.64 -4.48 -17.23
C LEU A 74 -13.00 -3.77 -17.11
N ARG A 75 -13.29 -2.89 -18.06
CA ARG A 75 -14.56 -2.18 -18.14
C ARG A 75 -15.70 -3.11 -18.51
#